data_AF-A0A382LAJ0-F1
#
_entry.id   AF-A0A382LAJ0-F1
#
_cell.length_a   1.000
_cell.length_b   1.000
_cell.length_c   1.000
_cell.angle_alpha   90.00
_cell.angle_beta   90.00
_cell.angle_gamma   90.00
#
_symmetry.space_group_name_H-M   'P 1'
#
loop_
_entity.id
_entity.type
_entity.pdbx_description
1 polymer ?
#
loop_
_entity_poly.entity_id
_entity_poly.type
_entity_poly.pdbx_seq_one_letter_code
_entity_poly.pdbx_strand_id
1 'polypeptide(L)'
;MTRSLVGEIQTMFDVYKNGNENDQQMIINLYNKNFDFVITFKENELLPEKKAERWFSPIDRSLRRELKPAFDFYWFDTTSYRELVDLRIKYKNGAL
;
A
#
# COMPACT_ATOMS: atom_id res chain seq x y z
N MET A 1 -4.94 -6.29 -14.56
CA MET A 1 -5.21 -4.96 -13.99
C MET A 1 -4.61 -4.83 -12.59
N THR A 2 -5.10 -5.55 -11.58
CA THR A 2 -4.54 -5.49 -10.21
C THR A 2 -3.09 -5.94 -10.08
N ARG A 3 -2.62 -6.86 -10.93
CA ARG A 3 -1.21 -7.31 -10.93
C ARG A 3 -0.23 -6.19 -11.30
N SER A 4 -0.57 -5.39 -12.33
CA SER A 4 0.25 -4.24 -12.74
C SER A 4 0.30 -3.21 -11.62
N LEU A 5 -0.86 -2.90 -11.04
CA LEU A 5 -0.99 -2.00 -9.90
C LEU A 5 -0.10 -2.41 -8.72
N VAL A 6 -0.16 -3.68 -8.32
CA VAL A 6 0.67 -4.18 -7.21
C VAL A 6 2.15 -4.17 -7.57
N GLY A 7 2.52 -4.45 -8.82
CA GLY A 7 3.90 -4.34 -9.30
C GLY A 7 4.45 -2.90 -9.25
N GLU A 8 3.61 -1.91 -9.58
CA GLU A 8 3.95 -0.49 -9.45
C GLU A 8 4.17 -0.11 -7.97
N ILE A 9 3.24 -0.51 -7.09
CA ILE A 9 3.36 -0.28 -5.64
C ILE A 9 4.62 -0.94 -5.08
N GLN A 10 4.93 -2.18 -5.50
CA GLN A 10 6.14 -2.87 -5.09
C GLN A 10 7.41 -2.14 -5.55
N THR A 11 7.45 -1.70 -6.81
CA THR A 11 8.58 -0.95 -7.37
C THR A 11 8.80 0.36 -6.60
N MET A 12 7.72 1.11 -6.35
CA MET A 12 7.75 2.33 -5.54
C MET A 12 8.28 2.04 -4.12
N PHE A 13 7.74 1.00 -3.47
CA PHE A 13 8.13 0.61 -2.13
C PHE A 13 9.60 0.20 -2.05
N ASP A 14 10.11 -0.53 -3.04
CA ASP A 14 11.51 -0.95 -3.09
C ASP A 14 12.45 0.25 -3.27
N VAL A 15 12.08 1.23 -4.10
CA VAL A 15 12.83 2.48 -4.23
C VAL A 15 12.80 3.27 -2.92
N TYR A 16 11.63 3.38 -2.29
CA TYR A 16 11.47 4.06 -1.00
C TYR A 16 12.30 3.39 0.11
N LYS A 17 12.30 2.07 0.19
CA LYS A 17 13.02 1.28 1.20
C LYS A 17 14.53 1.35 1.05
N ASN A 18 15.03 1.35 -0.18
CA ASN A 18 16.48 1.30 -0.47
C ASN A 18 17.11 2.68 -0.69
N GLY A 19 16.31 3.71 -0.99
CA GLY A 19 16.76 5.07 -1.21
C GLY A 19 17.10 5.83 0.09
N ASN A 20 17.82 6.94 -0.07
CA ASN A 20 18.03 7.91 1.02
C ASN A 20 16.76 8.76 1.25
N GLU A 21 16.78 9.65 2.25
CA GLU A 21 15.63 10.51 2.56
C GLU A 21 15.18 11.40 1.39
N ASN A 22 16.12 11.88 0.57
CA ASN A 22 15.79 12.68 -0.60
C ASN A 22 15.08 11.85 -1.67
N ASP A 23 15.55 10.62 -1.91
CA ASP A 23 14.92 9.70 -2.86
C ASP A 23 13.52 9.29 -2.40
N GLN A 24 13.35 9.07 -1.09
CA GLN A 24 12.07 8.78 -0.44
C GLN A 24 11.06 9.90 -0.63
N GLN A 25 11.46 11.15 -0.39
CA GLN A 25 10.59 12.30 -0.60
C GLN A 25 10.30 12.52 -2.08
N MET A 26 11.29 12.32 -2.94
CA MET A 26 11.12 12.43 -4.39
C MET A 26 10.08 11.44 -4.90
N ILE A 27 10.17 10.16 -4.53
CA ILE A 27 9.25 9.13 -5.02
C ILE A 27 7.83 9.38 -4.49
N ILE A 28 7.67 9.73 -3.21
CA ILE A 28 6.37 10.11 -2.64
C ILE A 28 5.77 11.28 -3.42
N ASN A 29 6.54 12.33 -3.67
CA ASN A 29 6.06 13.51 -4.38
C ASN A 29 5.69 13.21 -5.83
N LEU A 30 6.46 12.37 -6.52
CA LEU A 30 6.16 11.96 -7.90
C LEU A 30 4.86 11.18 -7.98
N TYR A 31 4.64 10.25 -7.06
CA TYR A 31 3.42 9.46 -7.01
C TYR A 31 2.21 10.33 -6.64
N ASN A 32 2.31 11.13 -5.58
CA ASN A 32 1.24 12.01 -5.11
C ASN A 32 0.84 13.09 -6.14
N LYS A 33 1.78 13.53 -7.00
CA LYS A 33 1.53 14.59 -7.99
C LYS A 33 0.99 14.05 -9.32
N ASN A 34 1.46 12.87 -9.75
CA ASN A 34 1.25 12.42 -11.13
C ASN A 34 0.36 11.18 -11.25
N PHE A 35 -0.01 10.55 -10.14
CA PHE A 35 -0.79 9.32 -10.12
C PHE A 35 -1.93 9.42 -9.09
N ASP A 36 -2.90 8.51 -9.19
CA ASP A 36 -4.05 8.42 -8.28
C ASP A 36 -3.70 7.77 -6.92
N PHE A 37 -2.47 7.96 -6.45
CA PHE A 37 -2.00 7.48 -5.15
C PHE A 37 -1.78 8.64 -4.20
N VAL A 38 -2.19 8.46 -2.95
CA VAL A 38 -1.75 9.29 -1.83
C VAL A 38 -0.93 8.41 -0.92
N ILE A 39 0.37 8.68 -0.85
CA ILE A 39 1.34 7.93 -0.06
C ILE A 39 1.77 8.81 1.12
N THR A 40 1.76 8.23 2.32
CA THR A 40 2.18 8.94 3.53
C THR A 40 2.77 7.94 4.52
N PHE A 41 4.01 8.18 4.94
CA PHE A 41 4.60 7.40 6.01
C PHE A 41 4.13 7.90 7.37
N LYS A 42 3.68 6.98 8.21
CA LYS A 42 3.22 7.28 9.57
C LYS A 42 4.04 6.49 10.58
N GLU A 43 4.87 7.21 11.32
CA GLU A 43 5.70 6.64 12.39
C GLU A 43 4.84 6.09 13.53
N ASN A 44 5.24 4.96 14.09
CA ASN A 44 4.55 4.27 15.19
C ASN A 44 3.11 3.84 14.88
N GLU A 45 2.68 3.91 13.62
CA GLU A 45 1.41 3.36 13.20
C GLU A 45 1.51 1.84 13.04
N LEU A 46 0.69 1.12 13.80
CA LEU A 46 0.55 -0.33 13.70
C LEU A 46 -0.51 -0.66 12.66
N LEU A 47 -0.30 -1.76 11.94
CA LEU A 47 -1.32 -2.32 11.06
C LEU A 47 -2.56 -2.68 11.90
N PRO A 48 -3.78 -2.31 11.48
CA PRO A 48 -4.99 -2.62 12.22
C PRO A 48 -5.14 -4.12 12.49
N GLU A 49 -5.49 -4.48 13.73
CA GLU A 49 -5.91 -5.83 14.05
C GLU A 49 -7.27 -6.09 13.36
N LYS A 50 -7.31 -7.10 12.49
CA LYS A 50 -8.44 -7.46 11.60
C LYS A 50 -9.82 -7.04 12.13
N LYS A 51 -10.52 -6.18 11.38
CA LYS A 51 -12.00 -6.21 11.40
C LYS A 51 -12.46 -7.29 10.42
N ALA A 52 -13.06 -8.33 10.99
CA ALA A 52 -13.72 -9.37 10.24
C ALA A 52 -15.05 -8.84 9.71
N GLU A 53 -15.11 -8.58 8.41
CA GLU A 53 -16.25 -8.97 7.57
C GLU A 53 -15.68 -9.25 6.18
N ARG A 54 -15.84 -10.50 5.73
CA ARG A 54 -15.21 -11.03 4.52
C ARG A 54 -16.05 -10.58 3.33
N TRP A 55 -15.98 -9.30 2.97
CA TRP A 55 -16.61 -8.81 1.76
C TRP A 55 -15.78 -9.23 0.55
N PHE A 56 -16.16 -10.33 -0.10
CA PHE A 56 -15.43 -10.90 -1.24
C PHE A 56 -15.78 -10.20 -2.56
N SER A 57 -15.46 -8.91 -2.68
CA SER A 57 -15.52 -8.29 -4.01
C SER A 57 -14.48 -8.98 -4.92
N PRO A 58 -14.72 -9.08 -6.24
CA PRO A 58 -13.70 -9.57 -7.19
C PRO A 58 -12.37 -8.80 -7.09
N ILE A 59 -12.43 -7.51 -6.72
CA ILE A 59 -11.28 -6.63 -6.52
C ILE A 59 -10.52 -7.03 -5.25
N ASP A 60 -11.19 -7.22 -4.10
CA ASP A 60 -10.55 -7.67 -2.84
C ASP A 60 -9.80 -9.00 -3.06
N ARG A 61 -10.45 -9.98 -3.72
CA ARG A 61 -9.83 -11.27 -4.02
C ARG A 61 -8.58 -11.11 -4.88
N SER A 62 -8.66 -10.25 -5.89
CA SER A 62 -7.56 -10.02 -6.82
C SER A 62 -6.41 -9.30 -6.12
N LEU A 63 -6.68 -8.18 -5.43
CA LEU A 63 -5.66 -7.44 -4.65
C LEU A 63 -4.99 -8.34 -3.62
N ARG A 64 -5.77 -9.10 -2.84
CA ARG A 64 -5.22 -10.03 -1.85
C ARG A 64 -4.28 -11.06 -2.47
N ARG A 65 -4.64 -11.61 -3.63
CA ARG A 65 -3.81 -12.59 -4.34
C ARG A 65 -2.50 -12.00 -4.83
N GLU A 66 -2.54 -10.78 -5.36
CA GLU A 66 -1.34 -10.11 -5.88
C GLU A 66 -0.46 -9.52 -4.77
N LEU A 67 -1.03 -8.98 -3.69
CA LEU A 67 -0.29 -8.42 -2.54
C LEU A 67 0.41 -9.49 -1.69
N LYS A 68 -0.22 -10.67 -1.53
CA LYS A 68 0.31 -11.76 -0.70
C LYS A 68 1.74 -12.18 -1.04
N PRO A 69 2.14 -12.36 -2.31
CA PRO A 69 3.52 -12.66 -2.66
C PRO A 69 4.45 -11.42 -2.66
N ALA A 70 3.90 -10.20 -2.67
CA ALA A 70 4.69 -8.97 -2.75
C ALA A 70 5.12 -8.42 -1.38
N PHE A 71 4.30 -8.60 -0.34
CA PHE A 71 4.54 -8.03 0.98
C PHE A 71 4.27 -9.03 2.12
N ASP A 72 5.21 -9.13 3.06
CA ASP A 72 5.09 -10.02 4.22
C ASP A 72 4.04 -9.53 5.24
N PHE A 73 4.02 -8.22 5.48
CA PHE A 73 3.15 -7.58 6.47
C PHE A 73 2.44 -6.40 5.84
N TYR A 74 1.16 -6.61 5.52
CA TYR A 74 0.30 -5.61 4.91
C TYR A 74 -1.12 -5.71 5.46
N TRP A 75 -1.84 -4.61 5.36
CA TRP A 75 -3.26 -4.51 5.61
C TRP A 75 -3.88 -3.69 4.49
N PHE A 76 -5.11 -4.04 4.10
CA PHE A 76 -5.83 -3.20 3.15
C PHE A 76 -7.34 -3.28 3.40
N ASP A 77 -8.03 -2.24 2.96
CA ASP A 77 -9.47 -2.11 3.06
C ASP A 77 -10.05 -1.46 1.79
N THR A 78 -11.07 -2.10 1.24
CA THR A 78 -11.82 -1.64 0.07
C THR A 78 -13.29 -1.34 0.42
N THR A 79 -13.63 -1.30 1.70
CA THR A 79 -15.01 -1.22 2.21
C THR A 79 -15.29 0.09 2.94
N SER A 80 -14.31 0.65 3.67
CA SER A 80 -14.48 1.93 4.38
C SER A 80 -14.71 3.11 3.44
N TYR A 81 -14.15 3.08 2.23
CA TYR A 81 -14.25 4.15 1.26
C TYR A 81 -14.72 3.57 -0.08
N ARG A 82 -15.81 4.12 -0.63
CA ARG A 82 -16.48 3.57 -1.82
C ARG A 82 -15.59 3.51 -3.06
N GLU A 83 -14.68 4.49 -3.20
CA GLU A 83 -13.89 4.71 -4.42
C GLU A 83 -12.38 4.64 -4.16
N LEU A 84 -11.96 4.27 -2.94
CA LEU A 84 -10.56 4.23 -2.55
C LEU A 84 -10.21 2.86 -1.97
N VAL A 85 -8.95 2.48 -2.15
CA VAL A 85 -8.34 1.35 -1.46
C VAL A 85 -7.36 1.92 -0.45
N ASP A 86 -7.60 1.68 0.83
CA ASP A 86 -6.61 1.94 1.87
C ASP A 86 -5.66 0.74 1.87
N LEU A 87 -4.39 0.97 1.55
CA LEU A 87 -3.34 -0.05 1.59
C LEU A 87 -2.26 0.44 2.54
N ARG A 88 -1.92 -0.39 3.52
CA ARG A 88 -0.86 -0.11 4.50
C ARG A 88 0.16 -1.22 4.46
N ILE A 89 1.41 -0.84 4.27
CA ILE A 89 2.54 -1.78 4.23
C ILE A 89 3.42 -1.47 5.43
N LYS A 90 3.75 -2.49 6.21
CA LYS A 90 4.62 -2.30 7.37
C LYS A 90 6.02 -1.88 6.91
N TYR A 91 6.52 -0.78 7.46
CA TYR A 91 7.87 -0.30 7.20
C TYR A 91 8.52 0.23 8.48
N LYS A 92 9.66 -0.36 8.86
CA LYS A 92 10.37 -0.07 10.12
C LYS A 92 9.40 -0.10 11.32
N ASN A 93 9.30 1.01 12.05
CA ASN A 93 8.45 1.17 13.23
C ASN A 93 7.07 1.76 12.89
N GLY A 94 6.70 1.85 11.62
CA GLY A 94 5.44 2.45 11.19
C GLY A 94 4.79 1.73 10.02
N ALA A 95 3.88 2.45 9.38
CA ALA A 95 3.19 2.01 8.18
C ALA A 95 3.36 3.07 7.08
N LEU A 96 3.61 2.59 5.86
CA LEU A 96 3.53 3.38 4.65
C LEU A 96 2.19 3.14 3.96
#